data_AF-A0A423SHI3-F1
#
_entry.id   AF-A0A423SHI3-F1
#
_cell.length_a   1.000
_cell.length_b   1.000
_cell.length_c   1.000
_cell.angle_alpha   90.00
_cell.angle_beta   90.00
_cell.angle_gamma   90.00
#
_symmetry.space_group_name_H-M   'P 1'
#
loop_
_entity.id
_entity.type
_entity.pdbx_description
1 polymer ?
#
loop_
_entity_poly.entity_id
_entity_poly.type
_entity_poly.pdbx_seq_one_letter_code
_entity_poly.pdbx_strand_id
1 'polypeptide(L)'
;MSSVLTCVPPIAELKANNFTCLCTLPKSQQKKITASGKVSIYVRCLSWSHYAFTFRLFSPLVKLLVSHYPQLCLVEDWLYQSPSANSSLGILPPPVPLDPQSVTKAMEDAADKPGRLLIVLDRLMRMPPHQVWPLAAPITASIKCLLQPGVPRKVLDTYRQVWMRLNSLFPRRLWAMSVEGLQPEQPQSKLRKALTEDDIILDPLYVLRCDPRVNRCAPLLQLVIYMLQVYLLSSRTFLSQQMQNTPLVNTPHTPVGGNTTTPPQALEEEREKLRGALVLTQESAAVQILLEACLMNSDEKVGTLTDGAGALTLQEIRSVACSFIHQAFLKDTTLAKLVHFQGYPGELIGPVVRGVPSMHIAIGLNWIPELLQLPDLDKQMFAVELTSHLALQNAMPSTLSISRLAINTLATLLSVLGEEERLSIMEASLPSLVRIGRAFPSLIDDLLHLLVMYGRVGAAHSALSTAPSPHSIAFLDKPDYEEDVACETIPWLRPRKVPQEDSLYARIISTFKELVIASTMTHNLY
;
A
#
# COMPACT_ATOMS: atom_id res chain seq x y z
N MET A 1 -9.95 -14.01 45.04
CA MET A 1 -11.42 -14.14 45.21
C MET A 1 -11.89 -12.95 46.03
N SER A 2 -13.04 -12.34 45.67
CA SER A 2 -13.62 -11.11 46.26
C SER A 2 -12.95 -9.77 45.88
N SER A 3 -13.18 -9.28 44.64
CA SER A 3 -13.15 -7.83 44.32
C SER A 3 -13.59 -7.46 42.87
N VAL A 4 -14.00 -8.42 42.02
CA VAL A 4 -14.37 -8.14 40.61
C VAL A 4 -15.88 -7.88 40.41
N LEU A 5 -16.66 -7.70 41.47
CA LEU A 5 -18.13 -7.74 41.42
C LEU A 5 -18.85 -6.37 41.40
N THR A 6 -18.16 -5.25 41.18
CA THR A 6 -18.78 -3.92 41.30
C THR A 6 -18.69 -3.07 40.03
N CYS A 7 -19.05 -3.60 38.86
CA CYS A 7 -19.38 -2.79 37.67
C CYS A 7 -20.39 -3.49 36.77
N VAL A 8 -21.55 -3.85 37.31
CA VAL A 8 -22.74 -4.18 36.51
C VAL A 8 -23.95 -3.53 37.19
N PRO A 9 -24.62 -2.52 36.61
CA PRO A 9 -25.94 -2.14 37.12
C PRO A 9 -26.91 -3.30 36.88
N PRO A 10 -27.87 -3.57 37.79
CA PRO A 10 -28.73 -4.74 37.70
C PRO A 10 -29.61 -4.63 36.45
N ILE A 11 -29.44 -5.58 35.52
CA ILE A 11 -30.39 -5.81 34.44
C ILE A 11 -31.62 -6.43 35.10
N ALA A 12 -32.63 -5.60 35.34
CA ALA A 12 -33.94 -6.08 35.73
C ALA A 12 -34.53 -6.95 34.60
N GLU A 13 -35.05 -8.09 35.02
CA GLU A 13 -35.79 -9.13 34.29
C GLU A 13 -36.36 -8.75 32.91
N LEU A 14 -35.82 -9.36 31.85
CA LEU A 14 -36.55 -9.58 30.61
C LEU A 14 -36.84 -11.08 30.50
N LYS A 15 -38.04 -11.44 30.93
CA LYS A 15 -38.63 -12.77 30.75
C LYS A 15 -38.68 -13.11 29.25
N ALA A 16 -38.35 -14.36 28.97
CA ALA A 16 -38.48 -14.97 27.66
C ALA A 16 -39.94 -14.94 27.14
N ASN A 17 -40.04 -15.02 25.81
CA ASN A 17 -41.24 -15.21 24.97
C ASN A 17 -41.92 -13.93 24.49
N ASN A 18 -41.61 -13.51 23.27
CA ASN A 18 -42.54 -13.64 22.14
C ASN A 18 -41.95 -13.03 20.86
N PHE A 19 -41.81 -13.88 19.83
CA PHE A 19 -41.74 -13.46 18.44
C PHE A 19 -43.13 -12.91 18.04
N THR A 20 -43.22 -11.61 17.76
CA THR A 20 -44.39 -11.06 17.04
C THR A 20 -43.98 -9.84 16.20
N CYS A 21 -44.38 -9.89 14.93
CA CYS A 21 -44.23 -8.91 13.85
C CYS A 21 -43.98 -7.44 14.23
N LEU A 22 -42.83 -6.91 13.83
CA LEU A 22 -42.50 -5.47 13.83
C LEU A 22 -42.80 -4.82 12.47
N CYS A 23 -44.06 -4.85 12.01
CA CYS A 23 -44.51 -4.09 10.83
C CYS A 23 -45.24 -2.78 11.17
N THR A 24 -45.31 -2.36 12.43
CA THR A 24 -46.06 -1.17 12.84
C THR A 24 -45.37 -0.39 13.95
N LEU A 25 -44.22 0.22 13.68
CA LEU A 25 -43.68 1.30 14.51
C LEU A 25 -43.24 2.49 13.64
N PRO A 26 -43.57 3.74 14.02
CA PRO A 26 -43.25 4.92 13.24
C PRO A 26 -41.74 5.21 13.21
N LYS A 27 -41.27 5.77 12.08
CA LYS A 27 -39.87 6.06 11.69
C LYS A 27 -39.04 6.92 12.68
N SER A 28 -39.62 7.39 13.79
CA SER A 28 -38.98 8.24 14.79
C SER A 28 -38.23 7.48 15.90
N GLN A 29 -38.39 6.14 15.99
CA GLN A 29 -37.70 5.29 16.99
C GLN A 29 -36.47 4.53 16.45
N GLN A 30 -36.15 4.62 15.15
CA GLN A 30 -34.92 4.08 14.55
C GLN A 30 -33.66 4.93 14.81
N LYS A 31 -33.65 5.75 15.87
CA LYS A 31 -32.53 6.62 16.24
C LYS A 31 -31.70 6.05 17.39
N LYS A 32 -30.55 5.44 17.04
CA LYS A 32 -29.19 5.96 17.33
C LYS A 32 -28.14 4.85 17.21
N ILE A 33 -27.39 4.87 16.11
CA ILE A 33 -26.10 4.19 15.92
C ILE A 33 -25.08 4.54 17.04
N THR A 34 -25.34 5.62 17.79
CA THR A 34 -24.57 6.10 18.95
C THR A 34 -24.53 5.14 20.16
N ALA A 35 -25.42 4.15 20.25
CA ALA A 35 -25.35 3.13 21.31
C ALA A 35 -24.30 2.04 21.03
N SER A 36 -24.00 1.77 19.75
CA SER A 36 -23.00 0.75 19.38
C SER A 36 -21.58 1.12 19.79
N GLY A 37 -21.28 2.43 19.87
CA GLY A 37 -19.99 2.95 20.35
C GLY A 37 -19.79 2.84 21.88
N LYS A 38 -20.84 2.50 22.64
CA LYS A 38 -20.78 2.32 24.11
C LYS A 38 -20.86 0.86 24.55
N VAL A 39 -21.38 -0.04 23.71
CA VAL A 39 -21.42 -1.47 24.03
C VAL A 39 -20.06 -2.08 23.72
N SER A 40 -19.26 -2.26 24.77
CA SER A 40 -18.01 -2.98 24.66
C SER A 40 -18.30 -4.45 24.39
N ILE A 41 -17.97 -4.94 23.20
CA ILE A 41 -18.03 -6.38 22.90
C ILE A 41 -16.80 -7.02 23.54
N TYR A 42 -16.86 -7.21 24.86
CA TYR A 42 -15.80 -7.81 25.69
C TYR A 42 -15.76 -9.34 25.55
N VAL A 43 -16.03 -9.85 24.35
CA VAL A 43 -16.21 -11.29 24.11
C VAL A 43 -14.87 -12.00 23.93
N ARG A 44 -13.84 -11.29 23.43
CA ARG A 44 -12.48 -11.84 23.26
C ARG A 44 -11.82 -12.21 24.58
N CYS A 45 -11.92 -11.37 25.62
CA CYS A 45 -11.12 -11.51 26.84
C CYS A 45 -11.82 -12.36 27.92
N LEU A 46 -13.16 -12.33 28.00
CA LEU A 46 -13.92 -13.14 28.98
C LEU A 46 -14.00 -14.63 28.60
N SER A 47 -13.81 -14.95 27.32
CA SER A 47 -14.03 -16.30 26.77
C SER A 47 -13.02 -17.35 27.24
N TRP A 48 -11.75 -17.00 27.42
CA TRP A 48 -10.71 -18.01 27.70
C TRP A 48 -10.58 -18.40 29.17
N SER A 49 -10.93 -17.52 30.11
CA SER A 49 -10.86 -17.85 31.54
C SER A 49 -12.14 -18.47 32.09
N HIS A 50 -13.28 -18.37 31.38
CA HIS A 50 -14.58 -18.89 31.81
C HIS A 50 -15.15 -19.96 30.86
N TYR A 51 -14.29 -20.82 30.30
CA TYR A 51 -14.69 -21.90 29.39
C TYR A 51 -15.74 -22.87 29.97
N ALA A 52 -15.89 -22.93 31.29
CA ALA A 52 -16.79 -23.88 31.95
C ALA A 52 -18.28 -23.45 32.02
N PHE A 53 -18.63 -22.16 31.86
CA PHE A 53 -19.99 -21.69 32.19
C PHE A 53 -20.79 -21.08 31.02
N THR A 54 -20.16 -20.66 29.92
CA THR A 54 -20.82 -19.88 28.84
C THR A 54 -20.86 -20.55 27.45
N PHE A 55 -20.67 -21.88 27.38
CA PHE A 55 -20.56 -22.62 26.11
C PHE A 55 -21.73 -22.39 25.14
N ARG A 56 -22.98 -22.31 25.64
CA ARG A 56 -24.18 -22.18 24.79
C ARG A 56 -24.40 -20.78 24.20
N LEU A 57 -23.85 -19.73 24.81
CA LEU A 57 -24.01 -18.35 24.34
C LEU A 57 -22.83 -17.87 23.49
N PHE A 58 -21.65 -18.46 23.69
CA PHE A 58 -20.43 -18.03 23.01
C PHE A 58 -20.50 -18.24 21.48
N SER A 59 -20.90 -19.43 21.03
CA SER A 59 -20.94 -19.75 19.59
C SER A 59 -21.90 -18.83 18.80
N PRO A 60 -23.16 -18.60 19.24
CA PRO A 60 -24.04 -17.63 18.58
C PRO A 60 -23.49 -16.19 18.61
N LEU A 61 -22.83 -15.78 19.69
CA LEU A 61 -22.29 -14.43 19.81
C LEU A 61 -21.10 -14.22 18.85
N VAL A 62 -20.18 -15.18 18.77
CA VAL A 62 -19.09 -15.13 17.79
C VAL A 62 -19.65 -15.11 16.36
N LYS A 63 -20.68 -15.92 16.07
CA LYS A 63 -21.36 -15.89 14.76
C LYS A 63 -21.93 -14.51 14.44
N LEU A 64 -22.64 -13.88 15.38
CA LEU A 64 -23.15 -12.51 15.23
C LEU A 64 -22.02 -11.50 15.05
N LEU A 65 -20.91 -11.66 15.79
CA LEU A 65 -19.76 -10.77 15.71
C LEU A 65 -19.09 -10.84 14.33
N VAL A 66 -18.82 -12.05 13.83
CA VAL A 66 -18.19 -12.26 12.52
C VAL A 66 -19.10 -11.74 11.40
N SER A 67 -20.42 -11.89 11.53
CA SER A 67 -21.37 -11.42 10.52
C SER A 67 -21.57 -9.90 10.52
N HIS A 68 -21.66 -9.26 11.69
CA HIS A 68 -22.00 -7.84 11.79
C HIS A 68 -20.80 -6.91 11.97
N TYR A 69 -19.70 -7.41 12.55
CA TYR A 69 -18.48 -6.66 12.83
C TYR A 69 -17.22 -7.46 12.47
N PRO A 70 -17.05 -7.90 11.21
CA PRO A 70 -15.87 -8.65 10.78
C PRO A 70 -14.55 -7.90 11.04
N GLN A 71 -14.59 -6.55 11.07
CA GLN A 71 -13.45 -5.71 11.44
C GLN A 71 -12.92 -5.91 12.86
N LEU A 72 -13.74 -6.46 13.77
CA LEU A 72 -13.31 -6.85 15.13
C LEU A 72 -12.79 -8.28 15.19
N CYS A 73 -12.77 -8.99 14.06
CA CYS A 73 -12.43 -10.40 13.95
C CYS A 73 -11.20 -10.64 13.04
N LEU A 74 -10.35 -9.63 12.83
CA LEU A 74 -9.10 -9.78 12.08
C LEU A 74 -8.21 -10.86 12.70
N VAL A 75 -7.70 -11.79 11.88
CA VAL A 75 -6.91 -12.94 12.35
C VAL A 75 -5.68 -12.50 13.15
N GLU A 76 -5.02 -11.42 12.73
CA GLU A 76 -3.82 -10.88 13.36
C GLU A 76 -4.02 -10.55 14.84
N ASP A 77 -5.19 -10.03 15.22
CA ASP A 77 -5.51 -9.72 16.60
C ASP A 77 -5.67 -10.97 17.47
N TRP A 78 -6.13 -12.09 16.89
CA TRP A 78 -6.32 -13.35 17.62
C TRP A 78 -4.97 -14.06 17.81
N LEU A 79 -4.06 -13.86 16.85
CA LEU A 79 -2.69 -14.36 16.93
C LEU A 79 -1.80 -13.48 17.81
N TYR A 80 -2.18 -12.22 18.03
CA TYR A 80 -1.43 -11.31 18.89
C TYR A 80 -1.45 -11.78 20.34
N GLN A 81 -0.34 -12.37 20.76
CA GLN A 81 -0.06 -12.63 22.16
C GLN A 81 0.65 -11.40 22.71
N SER A 82 0.04 -10.72 23.69
CA SER A 82 0.74 -9.67 24.42
C SER A 82 2.04 -10.28 24.95
N PRO A 83 3.21 -9.71 24.63
CA PRO A 83 4.44 -10.17 25.25
C PRO A 83 4.21 -10.10 26.76
N SER A 84 4.30 -11.24 27.44
CA SER A 84 4.32 -11.27 28.89
C SER A 84 5.46 -10.33 29.28
N ALA A 85 5.16 -9.29 30.07
CA ALA A 85 6.18 -8.37 30.54
C ALA A 85 7.34 -9.22 31.06
N ASN A 86 8.51 -9.12 30.42
CA ASN A 86 9.62 -10.03 30.62
C ASN A 86 9.75 -10.39 32.11
N SER A 87 9.45 -11.63 32.47
CA SER A 87 9.72 -12.17 33.80
C SER A 87 11.24 -12.21 34.09
N SER A 88 12.07 -11.93 33.09
CA SER A 88 13.52 -11.84 33.17
C SER A 88 13.96 -10.40 33.48
N LEU A 89 14.42 -10.22 34.73
CA LEU A 89 14.96 -9.01 35.37
C LEU A 89 13.91 -8.14 36.08
N GLY A 90 13.57 -8.58 37.30
CA GLY A 90 12.75 -7.88 38.29
C GLY A 90 13.35 -6.59 38.86
N ILE A 91 13.66 -5.63 37.99
CA ILE A 91 13.86 -4.24 38.40
C ILE A 91 12.52 -3.54 38.18
N LEU A 92 11.89 -3.14 39.28
CA LEU A 92 10.73 -2.25 39.22
C LEU A 92 11.20 -0.93 38.60
N PRO A 93 10.62 -0.50 37.46
CA PRO A 93 10.90 0.81 36.92
C PRO A 93 10.69 1.88 38.02
N PRO A 94 11.53 2.92 38.08
CA PRO A 94 11.45 3.94 39.13
C PRO A 94 10.04 4.55 39.21
N PRO A 95 9.59 4.99 40.39
CA PRO A 95 8.25 5.54 40.61
C PRO A 95 8.08 6.88 39.90
N VAL A 96 7.77 6.82 38.59
CA VAL A 96 7.26 7.95 37.84
C VAL A 96 5.75 8.00 38.06
N PRO A 97 5.16 9.16 38.44
CA PRO A 97 3.72 9.30 38.52
C PRO A 97 3.09 8.96 37.17
N LEU A 98 1.96 8.23 37.19
CA LEU A 98 1.24 7.77 35.99
C LEU A 98 -0.07 8.55 35.86
N ASP A 99 0.06 9.87 35.74
CA ASP A 99 -1.06 10.78 35.54
C ASP A 99 -1.16 11.17 34.06
N PRO A 100 -2.35 11.50 33.53
CA PRO A 100 -2.53 11.94 32.14
C PRO A 100 -1.51 12.99 31.69
N GLN A 101 -1.24 13.99 32.53
CA GLN A 101 -0.28 15.07 32.24
C GLN A 101 1.17 14.57 32.20
N SER A 102 1.52 13.61 33.06
CA SER A 102 2.86 13.04 33.10
C SER A 102 3.17 12.22 31.83
N VAL A 103 2.15 11.55 31.28
CA VAL A 103 2.24 10.78 30.04
C VAL A 103 2.39 11.70 28.85
N THR A 104 1.57 12.76 28.75
CA THR A 104 1.71 13.77 27.69
C THR A 104 3.11 14.38 27.70
N LYS A 105 3.60 14.80 28.88
CA LYS A 105 4.95 15.36 29.00
C LYS A 105 6.06 14.36 28.63
N ALA A 106 5.90 13.08 28.99
CA ALA A 106 6.87 12.04 28.60
C ALA A 106 6.87 11.78 27.09
N MET A 107 5.72 11.92 26.43
CA MET A 107 5.58 11.82 24.97
C MET A 107 6.18 13.04 24.26
N GLU A 108 6.00 14.25 24.81
CA GLU A 108 6.66 15.48 24.31
C GLU A 108 8.18 15.40 24.44
N ASP A 109 8.69 14.89 25.56
CA ASP A 109 10.12 14.69 25.82
C ASP A 109 10.71 13.45 25.08
N ALA A 110 10.01 12.85 24.11
CA ALA A 110 10.39 11.57 23.50
C ALA A 110 11.74 11.60 22.77
N ALA A 111 12.07 12.71 22.09
CA ALA A 111 13.33 12.88 21.38
C ALA A 111 14.48 13.22 22.35
N ASP A 112 14.24 14.10 23.32
CA ASP A 112 15.28 14.59 24.24
C ASP A 112 15.62 13.60 25.36
N LYS A 113 14.61 12.93 25.92
CA LYS A 113 14.74 12.03 27.09
C LYS A 113 13.94 10.73 26.89
N PRO A 114 14.32 9.90 25.90
CA PRO A 114 13.58 8.68 25.53
C PRO A 114 13.47 7.66 26.67
N GLY A 115 14.44 7.63 27.60
CA GLY A 115 14.43 6.73 28.75
C GLY A 115 13.22 6.92 29.67
N ARG A 116 12.77 8.18 29.86
CA ARG A 116 11.58 8.48 30.67
C ARG A 116 10.32 7.89 30.03
N LEU A 117 10.18 8.06 28.72
CA LEU A 117 9.04 7.52 27.99
C LEU A 117 9.07 5.98 27.97
N LEU A 118 10.23 5.35 27.79
CA LEU A 118 10.35 3.89 27.86
C LEU A 118 9.88 3.33 29.21
N ILE A 119 10.25 3.98 30.33
CA ILE A 119 9.81 3.59 31.67
C ILE A 119 8.28 3.68 31.80
N VAL A 120 7.67 4.74 31.25
CA VAL A 120 6.21 4.91 31.25
C VAL A 120 5.54 3.82 30.41
N LEU A 121 6.01 3.59 29.17
CA LEU A 121 5.43 2.58 28.28
C LEU A 121 5.56 1.15 28.83
N ASP A 122 6.70 0.81 29.43
CA ASP A 122 6.92 -0.50 30.06
C ASP A 122 6.03 -0.69 31.29
N ARG A 123 5.78 0.36 32.08
CA ARG A 123 4.79 0.32 33.17
C ARG A 123 3.38 0.05 32.64
N LEU A 124 2.97 0.72 31.55
CA LEU A 124 1.66 0.48 30.92
C LEU A 124 1.49 -0.96 30.44
N MET A 125 2.58 -1.62 30.00
CA MET A 125 2.58 -3.04 29.65
C MET A 125 2.45 -3.99 30.86
N ARG A 126 2.72 -3.53 32.08
CA ARG A 126 2.60 -4.34 33.31
C ARG A 126 1.29 -4.13 34.06
N MET A 127 0.65 -2.98 33.88
CA MET A 127 -0.58 -2.60 34.59
C MET A 127 -1.82 -3.38 34.14
N PRO A 128 -2.79 -3.65 35.03
CA PRO A 128 -4.02 -4.33 34.65
C PRO A 128 -4.87 -3.44 33.71
N PRO A 129 -5.67 -4.04 32.81
CA PRO A 129 -6.30 -3.34 31.69
C PRO A 129 -7.20 -2.17 32.09
N HIS A 130 -7.88 -2.26 33.25
CA HIS A 130 -8.75 -1.21 33.76
C HIS A 130 -8.00 0.07 34.16
N GLN A 131 -6.71 -0.01 34.50
CA GLN A 131 -5.87 1.15 34.83
C GLN A 131 -5.15 1.74 33.62
N VAL A 132 -4.95 0.94 32.56
CA VAL A 132 -4.26 1.37 31.34
C VAL A 132 -5.18 2.21 30.46
N TRP A 133 -6.46 1.84 30.35
CA TRP A 133 -7.40 2.50 29.44
C TRP A 133 -7.62 4.01 29.68
N PRO A 134 -7.72 4.52 30.93
CA PRO A 134 -7.81 5.96 31.19
C PRO A 134 -6.66 6.78 30.60
N LEU A 135 -5.49 6.16 30.39
CA LEU A 135 -4.30 6.80 29.82
C LEU A 135 -4.27 6.72 28.28
N ALA A 136 -5.19 6.02 27.62
CA ALA A 136 -5.21 5.86 26.17
C ALA A 136 -5.39 7.19 25.40
N ALA A 137 -6.23 8.09 25.90
CA ALA A 137 -6.47 9.39 25.25
C ALA A 137 -5.23 10.30 25.26
N PRO A 138 -4.54 10.52 26.39
CA PRO A 138 -3.26 11.25 26.41
C PRO A 138 -2.19 10.66 25.48
N ILE A 139 -2.06 9.33 25.46
CA ILE A 139 -1.08 8.60 24.63
C ILE A 139 -1.35 8.82 23.14
N THR A 140 -2.61 8.64 22.72
CA THR A 140 -2.99 8.78 21.31
C THR A 140 -2.99 10.23 20.84
N ALA A 141 -3.36 11.19 21.70
CA ALA A 141 -3.32 12.61 21.36
C ALA A 141 -1.89 13.14 21.11
N SER A 142 -0.89 12.54 21.76
CA SER A 142 0.53 12.94 21.66
C SER A 142 1.36 12.05 20.73
N ILE A 143 0.71 11.19 19.93
CA ILE A 143 1.38 10.25 19.01
C ILE A 143 2.33 10.95 18.01
N LYS A 144 2.04 12.20 17.60
CA LYS A 144 2.89 12.96 16.66
C LYS A 144 4.27 13.29 17.21
N CYS A 145 4.41 13.37 18.54
CA CYS A 145 5.72 13.61 19.17
C CYS A 145 6.70 12.47 18.85
N LEU A 146 6.20 11.26 18.59
CA LEU A 146 7.01 10.12 18.17
C LEU A 146 7.55 10.22 16.73
N LEU A 147 7.05 11.17 15.93
CA LEU A 147 7.51 11.43 14.56
C LEU A 147 8.70 12.40 14.49
N GLN A 148 9.20 12.87 15.63
CA GLN A 148 10.34 13.78 15.68
C GLN A 148 11.65 13.05 15.33
N PRO A 149 12.57 13.71 14.61
CA PRO A 149 13.91 13.16 14.39
C PRO A 149 14.63 13.02 15.74
N GLY A 150 15.16 11.83 16.03
CA GLY A 150 15.87 11.52 17.28
C GLY A 150 15.15 10.54 18.21
N VAL A 151 13.88 10.21 17.96
CA VAL A 151 13.15 9.20 18.74
C VAL A 151 13.74 7.81 18.46
N PRO A 152 14.25 7.08 19.48
CA PRO A 152 14.87 5.77 19.27
C PRO A 152 13.86 4.70 18.84
N ARG A 153 14.29 3.77 17.98
CA ARG A 153 13.45 2.65 17.49
C ARG A 153 12.80 1.84 18.62
N LYS A 154 13.52 1.62 19.73
CA LYS A 154 13.00 0.91 20.90
C LYS A 154 11.74 1.57 21.48
N VAL A 155 11.67 2.90 21.50
CA VAL A 155 10.49 3.66 21.95
C VAL A 155 9.30 3.36 21.06
N LEU A 156 9.50 3.44 19.74
CA LEU A 156 8.47 3.20 18.74
C LEU A 156 7.91 1.77 18.82
N ASP A 157 8.79 0.77 18.94
CA ASP A 157 8.38 -0.63 19.04
C ASP A 157 7.63 -0.91 20.36
N THR A 158 8.07 -0.33 21.48
CA THR A 158 7.37 -0.47 22.76
C THR A 158 6.03 0.27 22.74
N TYR A 159 5.96 1.45 22.12
CA TYR A 159 4.70 2.17 21.90
C TYR A 159 3.70 1.33 21.10
N ARG A 160 4.16 0.71 20.00
CA ARG A 160 3.34 -0.18 19.18
C ARG A 160 2.75 -1.33 20.01
N GLN A 161 3.53 -1.92 20.92
CA GLN A 161 3.04 -2.97 21.82
C GLN A 161 1.98 -2.46 22.79
N VAL A 162 2.19 -1.28 23.40
CA VAL A 162 1.18 -0.64 24.26
C VAL A 162 -0.10 -0.36 23.49
N TRP A 163 0.02 0.12 22.25
CA TRP A 163 -1.12 0.38 21.37
C TRP A 163 -1.89 -0.91 21.07
N MET A 164 -1.22 -2.00 20.72
CA MET A 164 -1.87 -3.31 20.50
C MET A 164 -2.54 -3.86 21.75
N ARG A 165 -1.94 -3.64 22.94
CA ARG A 165 -2.59 -3.97 24.22
C ARG A 165 -3.86 -3.16 24.43
N LEU A 166 -3.83 -1.85 24.18
CA LEU A 166 -5.03 -1.00 24.24
C LEU A 166 -6.09 -1.42 23.22
N ASN A 167 -5.67 -1.87 22.04
CA ASN A 167 -6.54 -2.33 20.96
C ASN A 167 -7.36 -3.57 21.37
N SER A 168 -6.81 -4.40 22.26
CA SER A 168 -7.54 -5.56 22.81
C SER A 168 -8.71 -5.19 23.73
N LEU A 169 -8.77 -3.94 24.23
CA LEU A 169 -9.76 -3.49 25.23
C LEU A 169 -10.96 -2.81 24.55
N PHE A 170 -10.72 -1.66 23.91
CA PHE A 170 -11.76 -0.86 23.26
C PHE A 170 -11.27 -0.38 21.88
N PRO A 171 -11.19 -1.28 20.89
CA PRO A 171 -10.56 -1.02 19.60
C PRO A 171 -11.18 0.16 18.85
N ARG A 172 -12.52 0.18 18.70
CA ARG A 172 -13.26 1.25 17.99
C ARG A 172 -12.91 2.66 18.47
N ARG A 173 -12.89 2.84 19.80
CA ARG A 173 -12.55 4.13 20.42
C ARG A 173 -11.06 4.44 20.26
N LEU A 174 -10.18 3.45 20.36
CA LEU A 174 -8.75 3.63 20.16
C LEU A 174 -8.43 4.08 18.73
N TRP A 175 -9.05 3.46 17.72
CA TRP A 175 -8.84 3.80 16.31
C TRP A 175 -9.22 5.26 16.03
N ALA A 176 -10.42 5.68 16.45
CA ALA A 176 -10.87 7.06 16.26
C ALA A 176 -9.95 8.09 16.95
N MET A 177 -9.53 7.82 18.20
CA MET A 177 -8.58 8.70 18.91
C MET A 177 -7.20 8.74 18.24
N SER A 178 -6.74 7.62 17.68
CA SER A 178 -5.44 7.52 17.00
C SER A 178 -5.43 8.25 15.65
N VAL A 179 -6.51 8.13 14.87
CA VAL A 179 -6.68 8.86 13.60
C VAL A 179 -6.69 10.36 13.86
N GLU A 180 -7.43 10.82 14.87
CA GLU A 180 -7.46 12.24 15.26
C GLU A 180 -6.08 12.71 15.76
N GLY A 181 -5.42 11.90 16.60
CA GLY A 181 -4.08 12.17 17.11
C GLY A 181 -3.00 12.29 16.03
N LEU A 182 -3.18 11.69 14.86
CA LEU A 182 -2.22 11.72 13.74
C LEU A 182 -2.53 12.79 12.67
N GLN A 183 -3.62 13.56 12.80
CA GLN A 183 -3.95 14.61 11.81
C GLN A 183 -2.88 15.71 11.80
N PRO A 184 -2.52 16.31 10.64
CA PRO A 184 -1.57 17.42 10.61
C PRO A 184 -2.11 18.65 11.36
N GLU A 185 -1.22 19.42 12.01
CA GLU A 185 -1.59 20.68 12.66
C GLU A 185 -1.81 21.75 11.59
N GLN A 186 -3.08 22.07 11.31
CA GLN A 186 -3.41 23.19 10.44
C GLN A 186 -3.68 24.44 11.26
N PRO A 187 -3.15 25.63 10.87
CA PRO A 187 -3.36 26.88 11.61
C PRO A 187 -4.83 27.29 11.73
N GLN A 188 -5.73 26.75 10.89
CA GLN A 188 -7.18 26.98 10.94
C GLN A 188 -7.96 25.90 11.75
N SER A 189 -7.27 24.98 12.44
CA SER A 189 -7.86 23.80 13.10
C SER A 189 -8.86 24.10 14.22
N LYS A 190 -8.99 25.36 14.69
CA LYS A 190 -9.95 25.70 15.75
C LYS A 190 -11.43 25.59 15.30
N LEU A 191 -11.71 25.54 14.00
CA LEU A 191 -13.06 25.39 13.44
C LEU A 191 -13.41 23.97 12.97
N ARG A 192 -12.46 23.01 13.03
CA ARG A 192 -12.70 21.66 12.52
C ARG A 192 -13.50 20.86 13.56
N LYS A 193 -14.64 20.31 13.16
CA LYS A 193 -15.40 19.36 13.96
C LYS A 193 -14.56 18.09 14.14
N ALA A 194 -14.40 17.62 15.38
CA ALA A 194 -13.71 16.37 15.67
C ALA A 194 -14.33 15.24 14.85
N LEU A 195 -13.49 14.46 14.17
CA LEU A 195 -13.95 13.42 13.26
C LEU A 195 -14.65 12.32 14.07
N THR A 196 -15.89 12.00 13.71
CA THR A 196 -16.61 10.91 14.37
C THR A 196 -16.26 9.58 13.72
N GLU A 197 -16.45 8.47 14.44
CA GLU A 197 -16.22 7.14 13.88
C GLU A 197 -17.09 6.90 12.63
N ASP A 198 -18.32 7.41 12.63
CA ASP A 198 -19.23 7.30 11.49
C ASP A 198 -18.68 8.02 10.25
N ASP A 199 -18.02 9.18 10.43
CA ASP A 199 -17.39 9.91 9.32
C ASP A 199 -16.22 9.11 8.70
N ILE A 200 -15.45 8.39 9.52
CA ILE A 200 -14.33 7.54 9.05
C ILE A 200 -14.84 6.28 8.35
N ILE A 201 -15.95 5.70 8.82
CA ILE A 201 -16.57 4.54 8.16
C ILE A 201 -17.08 4.91 6.75
N LEU A 202 -17.59 6.12 6.57
CA LEU A 202 -18.06 6.60 5.26
C LEU A 202 -16.90 6.82 4.28
N ASP A 203 -15.79 7.39 4.73
CA ASP A 203 -14.57 7.57 3.94
C ASP A 203 -13.33 7.02 4.68
N PRO A 204 -12.98 5.74 4.47
CA PRO A 204 -11.85 5.11 5.17
C PRO A 204 -10.49 5.73 4.78
N LEU A 205 -10.41 6.48 3.69
CA LEU A 205 -9.16 7.13 3.26
C LEU A 205 -8.76 8.29 4.17
N TYR A 206 -9.63 8.76 5.06
CA TYR A 206 -9.28 9.73 6.10
C TYR A 206 -8.09 9.27 6.97
N VAL A 207 -7.94 7.96 7.16
CA VAL A 207 -6.83 7.36 7.92
C VAL A 207 -5.47 7.70 7.30
N LEU A 208 -5.41 7.81 5.96
CA LEU A 208 -4.20 8.10 5.20
C LEU A 208 -3.89 9.60 5.08
N ARG A 209 -4.81 10.48 5.50
CA ARG A 209 -4.61 11.95 5.55
C ARG A 209 -3.86 12.38 6.82
N CYS A 210 -3.04 11.49 7.38
CA CYS A 210 -2.24 11.73 8.57
C CYS A 210 -1.00 12.59 8.26
N ASP A 211 -0.25 12.97 9.30
CA ASP A 211 1.05 13.63 9.16
C ASP A 211 1.97 12.85 8.20
N PRO A 212 2.51 13.49 7.14
CA PRO A 212 3.29 12.80 6.11
C PRO A 212 4.57 12.15 6.65
N ARG A 213 5.09 12.58 7.81
CA ARG A 213 6.25 11.95 8.46
C ARG A 213 6.01 10.49 8.84
N VAL A 214 4.75 10.07 8.97
CA VAL A 214 4.40 8.66 9.19
C VAL A 214 4.92 7.76 8.07
N ASN A 215 4.97 8.27 6.83
CA ASN A 215 5.49 7.53 5.66
C ASN A 215 6.99 7.23 5.74
N ARG A 216 7.68 7.69 6.79
CA ARG A 216 9.09 7.39 7.11
C ARG A 216 9.28 6.79 8.51
N CYS A 217 8.19 6.40 9.17
CA CYS A 217 8.22 5.78 10.49
C CYS A 217 7.50 4.43 10.45
N ALA A 218 8.22 3.36 10.10
CA ALA A 218 7.64 2.04 9.87
C ALA A 218 6.74 1.50 11.01
N PRO A 219 7.10 1.60 12.32
CA PRO A 219 6.24 1.11 13.40
C PRO A 219 4.89 1.83 13.49
N LEU A 220 4.85 3.12 13.17
CA LEU A 220 3.62 3.91 13.17
C LEU A 220 2.84 3.71 11.87
N LEU A 221 3.53 3.57 10.73
CA LEU A 221 2.88 3.21 9.46
C LEU A 221 2.16 1.87 9.57
N GLN A 222 2.74 0.87 10.27
CA GLN A 222 2.05 -0.39 10.56
C GLN A 222 0.72 -0.19 11.29
N LEU A 223 0.67 0.71 12.28
CA LEU A 223 -0.57 1.03 12.99
C LEU A 223 -1.58 1.73 12.08
N VAL A 224 -1.13 2.64 11.22
CA VAL A 224 -1.99 3.33 10.25
C VAL A 224 -2.57 2.37 9.23
N ILE A 225 -1.76 1.46 8.68
CA ILE A 225 -2.21 0.43 7.74
C ILE A 225 -3.19 -0.54 8.42
N TYR A 226 -2.93 -0.93 9.67
CA TYR A 226 -3.87 -1.74 10.44
C TYR A 226 -5.22 -1.03 10.59
N MET A 227 -5.24 0.24 10.99
CA MET A 227 -6.48 1.02 11.09
C MET A 227 -7.17 1.18 9.73
N LEU A 228 -6.40 1.38 8.65
CA LEU A 228 -6.93 1.46 7.29
C LEU A 228 -7.62 0.15 6.90
N GLN A 229 -7.00 -1.01 7.15
CA GLN A 229 -7.60 -2.32 6.88
C GLN A 229 -8.92 -2.50 7.62
N VAL A 230 -8.95 -2.12 8.90
CA VAL A 230 -10.14 -2.15 9.74
C VAL A 230 -11.25 -1.25 9.18
N TYR A 231 -10.92 -0.01 8.79
CA TYR A 231 -11.92 0.94 8.31
C TYR A 231 -12.40 0.64 6.89
N LEU A 232 -11.55 0.12 6.00
CA LEU A 232 -11.97 -0.41 4.69
C LEU A 232 -12.97 -1.56 4.86
N LEU A 233 -12.69 -2.49 5.80
CA LEU A 233 -13.61 -3.57 6.12
C LEU A 233 -14.91 -3.05 6.77
N SER A 234 -14.81 -2.06 7.65
CA SER A 234 -15.97 -1.42 8.29
C SER A 234 -16.86 -0.72 7.27
N SER A 235 -16.27 0.03 6.33
CA SER A 235 -16.97 0.72 5.25
C SER A 235 -17.71 -0.28 4.35
N ARG A 236 -17.04 -1.36 3.94
CA ARG A 236 -17.64 -2.46 3.17
C ARG A 236 -18.84 -3.06 3.88
N THR A 237 -18.70 -3.40 5.16
CA THR A 237 -19.80 -3.96 5.97
C THR A 237 -20.94 -2.96 6.15
N PHE A 238 -20.64 -1.70 6.39
CA PHE A 238 -21.62 -0.62 6.51
C PHE A 238 -22.45 -0.49 5.22
N LEU A 239 -21.78 -0.43 4.06
CA LEU A 239 -22.45 -0.33 2.76
C LEU A 239 -23.34 -1.55 2.48
N SER A 240 -22.88 -2.76 2.79
CA SER A 240 -23.69 -3.98 2.67
C SER A 240 -24.92 -3.97 3.58
N GLN A 241 -24.78 -3.51 4.83
CA GLN A 241 -25.91 -3.38 5.76
C GLN A 241 -26.89 -2.27 5.32
N GLN A 242 -26.38 -1.16 4.79
CA GLN A 242 -27.22 -0.07 4.29
C GLN A 242 -28.08 -0.51 3.10
N MET A 243 -27.54 -1.35 2.21
CA MET A 243 -28.30 -1.96 1.11
C MET A 243 -29.42 -2.86 1.64
N GLN A 244 -29.12 -3.77 2.57
CA GLN A 244 -30.12 -4.67 3.17
C GLN A 244 -31.22 -3.91 3.92
N ASN A 245 -30.88 -2.81 4.59
CA ASN A 245 -31.84 -2.01 5.37
C ASN A 245 -32.68 -1.06 4.49
N THR A 246 -32.30 -0.84 3.23
CA THR A 246 -32.98 0.07 2.31
C THR A 246 -33.38 -0.63 1.00
N PRO A 247 -34.21 -1.70 1.06
CA PRO A 247 -34.64 -2.41 -0.14
C PRO A 247 -35.57 -1.53 -0.99
N LEU A 248 -35.39 -1.57 -2.30
CA LEU A 248 -36.14 -0.74 -3.28
C LEU A 248 -37.64 -1.10 -3.42
N VAL A 249 -38.09 -2.12 -2.69
CA VAL A 249 -39.44 -2.71 -2.72
C VAL A 249 -40.55 -1.73 -2.34
N ASN A 250 -40.23 -0.60 -1.69
CA ASN A 250 -41.23 0.34 -1.15
C ASN A 250 -41.35 1.67 -1.89
N THR A 251 -40.83 1.81 -3.11
CA THR A 251 -41.11 3.00 -3.93
C THR A 251 -42.42 2.76 -4.69
N PRO A 252 -43.56 3.34 -4.28
CA PRO A 252 -44.77 3.26 -5.09
C PRO A 252 -44.46 3.86 -6.45
N HIS A 253 -44.88 3.17 -7.51
CA HIS A 253 -44.82 3.59 -8.90
C HIS A 253 -44.89 5.12 -9.05
N THR A 254 -43.75 5.80 -9.11
CA THR A 254 -43.68 7.16 -9.61
C THR A 254 -43.60 7.03 -11.12
N PRO A 255 -44.65 7.40 -11.88
CA PRO A 255 -44.55 7.47 -13.33
C PRO A 255 -43.66 8.67 -13.65
N VAL A 256 -42.35 8.44 -13.74
CA VAL A 256 -41.47 9.40 -14.38
C VAL A 256 -41.82 9.31 -15.87
N GLY A 257 -42.33 10.41 -16.43
CA GLY A 257 -42.72 10.51 -17.82
C GLY A 257 -41.60 10.02 -18.74
N GLY A 258 -41.87 8.93 -19.47
CA GLY A 258 -40.91 8.26 -20.35
C GLY A 258 -41.06 6.75 -20.25
N ASN A 259 -41.46 6.10 -21.35
CA ASN A 259 -41.92 4.71 -21.47
C ASN A 259 -40.87 3.60 -21.18
N THR A 260 -40.20 3.61 -20.03
CA THR A 260 -39.34 2.48 -19.61
C THR A 260 -39.53 2.17 -18.14
N THR A 261 -40.42 1.23 -17.84
CA THR A 261 -40.49 0.58 -16.52
C THR A 261 -39.30 -0.36 -16.39
N THR A 262 -38.18 0.11 -15.82
CA THR A 262 -37.08 -0.77 -15.41
C THR A 262 -37.59 -1.70 -14.31
N PRO A 263 -37.47 -3.02 -14.45
CA PRO A 263 -37.94 -3.95 -13.43
C PRO A 263 -37.16 -3.74 -12.11
N PRO A 264 -37.79 -3.87 -10.93
CA PRO A 264 -37.15 -3.63 -9.62
C PRO A 264 -35.87 -4.44 -9.40
N GLN A 265 -35.78 -5.62 -10.02
CA GLN A 265 -34.60 -6.49 -9.97
C GLN A 265 -33.38 -5.89 -10.68
N ALA A 266 -33.57 -5.20 -11.81
CA ALA A 266 -32.49 -4.58 -12.56
C ALA A 266 -31.88 -3.40 -11.77
N LEU A 267 -32.71 -2.65 -11.04
CA LEU A 267 -32.27 -1.53 -10.20
C LEU A 267 -31.48 -2.00 -8.96
N GLU A 268 -31.85 -3.14 -8.37
CA GLU A 268 -31.09 -3.75 -7.26
C GLU A 268 -29.74 -4.31 -7.75
N GLU A 269 -29.70 -4.90 -8.95
CA GLU A 269 -28.45 -5.36 -9.57
C GLU A 269 -27.51 -4.17 -9.87
N GLU A 270 -28.04 -3.07 -10.39
CA GLU A 270 -27.28 -1.83 -10.61
C GLU A 270 -26.74 -1.27 -9.29
N ARG A 271 -27.55 -1.27 -8.23
CA ARG A 271 -27.13 -0.82 -6.89
C ARG A 271 -25.99 -1.67 -6.33
N GLU A 272 -26.05 -2.99 -6.50
CA GLU A 272 -24.98 -3.89 -6.06
C GLU A 272 -23.70 -3.69 -6.87
N LYS A 273 -23.80 -3.45 -8.18
CA LYS A 273 -22.67 -3.06 -9.03
C LYS A 273 -22.03 -1.75 -8.58
N LEU A 274 -22.85 -0.74 -8.28
CA LEU A 274 -22.37 0.55 -7.76
C LEU A 274 -21.69 0.41 -6.40
N ARG A 275 -22.24 -0.41 -5.50
CA ARG A 275 -21.60 -0.74 -4.21
C ARG A 275 -20.24 -1.40 -4.43
N GLY A 276 -20.17 -2.41 -5.29
CA GLY A 276 -18.93 -3.10 -5.64
C GLY A 276 -17.88 -2.14 -6.21
N ALA A 277 -18.28 -1.29 -7.15
CA ALA A 277 -17.41 -0.29 -7.77
C ALA A 277 -16.89 0.74 -6.75
N LEU A 278 -17.73 1.21 -5.83
CA LEU A 278 -17.32 2.13 -4.77
C LEU A 278 -16.26 1.50 -3.84
N VAL A 279 -16.49 0.25 -3.41
CA VAL A 279 -15.53 -0.48 -2.56
C VAL A 279 -14.20 -0.68 -3.30
N LEU A 280 -14.23 -1.12 -4.55
CA LEU A 280 -13.01 -1.27 -5.37
C LEU A 280 -12.29 0.06 -5.60
N THR A 281 -13.03 1.16 -5.74
CA THR A 281 -12.45 2.50 -5.87
C THR A 281 -11.74 2.93 -4.59
N GLN A 282 -12.35 2.70 -3.42
CA GLN A 282 -11.74 2.98 -2.13
C GLN A 282 -10.49 2.12 -1.88
N GLU A 283 -10.57 0.82 -2.12
CA GLU A 283 -9.45 -0.11 -1.92
C GLU A 283 -8.30 0.18 -2.91
N SER A 284 -8.59 0.52 -4.18
CA SER A 284 -7.56 0.91 -5.14
C SER A 284 -6.90 2.24 -4.80
N ALA A 285 -7.66 3.26 -4.40
CA ALA A 285 -7.11 4.53 -3.93
C ALA A 285 -6.20 4.36 -2.70
N ALA A 286 -6.59 3.49 -1.76
CA ALA A 286 -5.76 3.14 -0.61
C ALA A 286 -4.42 2.52 -1.04
N VAL A 287 -4.44 1.59 -2.01
CA VAL A 287 -3.22 1.00 -2.57
C VAL A 287 -2.36 2.05 -3.26
N GLN A 288 -2.95 2.95 -4.06
CA GLN A 288 -2.20 4.01 -4.76
C GLN A 288 -1.48 4.95 -3.78
N ILE A 289 -2.16 5.40 -2.73
CA ILE A 289 -1.53 6.25 -1.70
C ILE A 289 -0.37 5.53 -0.99
N LEU A 290 -0.51 4.22 -0.73
CA LEU A 290 0.57 3.43 -0.12
C LEU A 290 1.74 3.18 -1.09
N LEU A 291 1.46 3.06 -2.39
CA LEU A 291 2.49 3.01 -3.43
C LEU A 291 3.26 4.33 -3.50
N GLU A 292 2.59 5.48 -3.43
CA GLU A 292 3.24 6.79 -3.35
C GLU A 292 4.13 6.90 -2.11
N ALA A 293 3.71 6.37 -0.96
CA ALA A 293 4.55 6.32 0.23
C ALA A 293 5.85 5.50 0.05
N CYS A 294 5.89 4.58 -0.93
CA CYS A 294 7.06 3.77 -1.27
C CYS A 294 8.06 4.46 -2.20
N LEU A 295 7.72 5.64 -2.73
CA LEU A 295 8.62 6.47 -3.53
C LEU A 295 9.75 7.02 -2.66
N MET A 296 10.90 7.23 -3.29
CA MET A 296 12.05 7.86 -2.67
C MET A 296 11.96 9.38 -2.85
N ASN A 297 12.04 10.14 -1.77
CA ASN A 297 11.93 11.60 -1.84
C ASN A 297 13.16 12.22 -2.52
N SER A 298 13.03 13.42 -3.11
CA SER A 298 14.16 14.18 -3.68
C SER A 298 15.28 14.41 -2.67
N ASP A 299 14.94 14.68 -1.41
CA ASP A 299 15.89 14.94 -0.34
C ASP A 299 16.60 13.65 0.11
N GLU A 300 15.94 12.51 -0.04
CA GLU A 300 16.51 11.18 0.22
C GLU A 300 17.45 10.72 -0.90
N LYS A 301 17.23 11.14 -2.16
CA LYS A 301 18.13 10.89 -3.30
C LYS A 301 19.54 11.46 -3.05
N VAL A 302 19.63 12.61 -2.38
CA VAL A 302 20.92 13.24 -2.00
C VAL A 302 21.53 12.56 -0.77
N GLY A 303 20.70 12.23 0.23
CA GLY A 303 21.14 11.56 1.47
C GLY A 303 21.59 10.10 1.28
N THR A 304 21.01 9.33 0.35
CA THR A 304 21.41 7.93 0.11
C THR A 304 22.84 7.75 -0.38
N LEU A 305 23.45 8.81 -0.93
CA LEU A 305 24.86 8.81 -1.34
C LEU A 305 25.81 8.98 -0.15
N THR A 306 25.29 9.33 1.05
CA THR A 306 26.08 9.70 2.23
C THR A 306 25.73 8.89 3.49
N ASP A 307 24.45 8.51 3.69
CA ASP A 307 23.99 7.77 4.87
C ASP A 307 23.04 6.61 4.46
N GLY A 308 23.54 5.37 4.53
CA GLY A 308 22.76 4.16 4.21
C GLY A 308 21.51 3.92 5.09
N ALA A 309 21.36 4.69 6.17
CA ALA A 309 20.21 4.62 7.08
C ALA A 309 18.87 5.02 6.41
N GLY A 310 18.89 5.96 5.47
CA GLY A 310 17.68 6.37 4.74
C GLY A 310 17.15 5.26 3.83
N ALA A 311 18.06 4.52 3.16
CA ALA A 311 17.72 3.40 2.30
C ALA A 311 17.08 2.24 3.08
N LEU A 312 17.61 1.92 4.27
CA LEU A 312 17.04 0.90 5.15
C LEU A 312 15.65 1.29 5.66
N THR A 313 15.46 2.56 6.04
CA THR A 313 14.15 3.08 6.44
C THR A 313 13.12 2.92 5.32
N LEU A 314 13.47 3.32 4.10
CA LEU A 314 12.59 3.16 2.93
C LEU A 314 12.30 1.68 2.62
N GLN A 315 13.28 0.80 2.79
CA GLN A 315 13.08 -0.64 2.62
C GLN A 315 12.09 -1.21 3.65
N GLU A 316 12.15 -0.78 4.90
CA GLU A 316 11.15 -1.17 5.91
C GLU A 316 9.75 -0.66 5.55
N ILE A 317 9.63 0.60 5.11
CA ILE A 317 8.36 1.18 4.64
C ILE A 317 7.78 0.37 3.48
N ARG A 318 8.61 0.04 2.49
CA ARG A 318 8.24 -0.80 1.35
C ARG A 318 7.80 -2.19 1.79
N SER A 319 8.50 -2.81 2.73
CA SER A 319 8.13 -4.13 3.27
C SER A 319 6.75 -4.10 3.91
N VAL A 320 6.46 -3.08 4.72
CA VAL A 320 5.17 -2.90 5.41
C VAL A 320 4.04 -2.65 4.41
N ALA A 321 4.22 -1.72 3.47
CA ALA A 321 3.21 -1.42 2.45
C ALA A 321 2.98 -2.60 1.48
N CYS A 322 4.05 -3.24 0.99
CA CYS A 322 3.94 -4.39 0.09
C CYS A 322 3.29 -5.60 0.77
N SER A 323 3.51 -5.80 2.07
CA SER A 323 2.81 -6.85 2.82
C SER A 323 1.29 -6.64 2.82
N PHE A 324 0.84 -5.41 3.03
CA PHE A 324 -0.58 -5.07 2.92
C PHE A 324 -1.13 -5.27 1.50
N ILE A 325 -0.42 -4.74 0.49
CA ILE A 325 -0.82 -4.86 -0.93
C ILE A 325 -0.91 -6.35 -1.34
N HIS A 326 0.04 -7.17 -0.88
CA HIS A 326 0.04 -8.60 -1.09
C HIS A 326 -1.23 -9.27 -0.58
N GLN A 327 -1.60 -9.00 0.69
CA GLN A 327 -2.83 -9.55 1.27
C GLN A 327 -4.09 -9.01 0.56
N ALA A 328 -4.10 -7.74 0.15
CA ALA A 328 -5.20 -7.13 -0.58
C ALA A 328 -5.42 -7.84 -1.94
N PHE A 329 -4.35 -8.10 -2.69
CA PHE A 329 -4.41 -8.80 -3.98
C PHE A 329 -4.79 -10.28 -3.86
N LEU A 330 -4.43 -10.95 -2.75
CA LEU A 330 -4.89 -12.31 -2.48
C LEU A 330 -6.39 -12.35 -2.18
N LYS A 331 -6.90 -11.34 -1.45
CA LYS A 331 -8.30 -11.25 -1.06
C LYS A 331 -9.21 -10.90 -2.25
N ASP A 332 -8.77 -10.00 -3.12
CA ASP A 332 -9.49 -9.60 -4.31
C ASP A 332 -8.54 -9.42 -5.51
N THR A 333 -8.63 -10.34 -6.46
CA THR A 333 -7.77 -10.31 -7.66
C THR A 333 -8.21 -9.24 -8.66
N THR A 334 -9.46 -8.78 -8.60
CA THR A 334 -9.95 -7.68 -9.44
C THR A 334 -9.34 -6.35 -9.04
N LEU A 335 -9.07 -6.17 -7.74
CA LEU A 335 -8.31 -5.03 -7.21
C LEU A 335 -6.90 -4.99 -7.81
N ALA A 336 -6.22 -6.14 -7.89
CA ALA A 336 -4.89 -6.23 -8.49
C ALA A 336 -4.91 -5.78 -9.95
N LYS A 337 -5.87 -6.26 -10.74
CA LYS A 337 -6.04 -5.82 -12.14
C LYS A 337 -6.30 -4.32 -12.21
N LEU A 338 -7.24 -3.81 -11.41
CA LEU A 338 -7.61 -2.38 -11.42
C LEU A 338 -6.41 -1.46 -11.11
N VAL A 339 -5.63 -1.76 -10.07
CA VAL A 339 -4.46 -0.94 -9.68
C VAL A 339 -3.43 -0.85 -10.81
N HIS A 340 -3.18 -1.94 -11.52
CA HIS A 340 -2.21 -1.94 -12.62
C HIS A 340 -2.75 -1.30 -13.90
N PHE A 341 -4.06 -1.38 -14.14
CA PHE A 341 -4.71 -0.62 -15.21
C PHE A 341 -4.73 0.88 -14.91
N GLN A 342 -4.86 1.28 -13.63
CA GLN A 342 -4.66 2.66 -13.19
C GLN A 342 -3.20 3.12 -13.36
N GLY A 343 -2.25 2.20 -13.23
CA GLY A 343 -0.81 2.48 -13.32
C GLY A 343 -0.27 3.15 -12.06
N TYR A 344 1.05 3.20 -11.97
CA TYR A 344 1.82 3.87 -10.93
C TYR A 344 3.25 4.12 -11.45
N PRO A 345 4.07 4.98 -10.80
CA PRO A 345 5.39 5.32 -11.32
C PRO A 345 6.29 4.10 -11.58
N GLY A 346 6.97 4.08 -12.74
CA GLY A 346 7.82 2.97 -13.18
C GLY A 346 8.90 2.57 -12.17
N GLU A 347 9.45 3.54 -11.43
CA GLU A 347 10.41 3.33 -10.34
C GLU A 347 9.92 2.34 -9.25
N LEU A 348 8.59 2.18 -9.09
CA LEU A 348 7.99 1.27 -8.12
C LEU A 348 7.73 -0.13 -8.66
N ILE A 349 7.71 -0.35 -9.98
CA ILE A 349 7.38 -1.66 -10.56
C ILE A 349 8.35 -2.73 -10.04
N GLY A 350 9.66 -2.48 -10.11
CA GLY A 350 10.66 -3.41 -9.60
C GLY A 350 10.54 -3.70 -8.09
N PRO A 351 10.44 -2.67 -7.22
CA PRO A 351 10.16 -2.86 -5.79
C PRO A 351 8.86 -3.64 -5.50
N VAL A 352 7.75 -3.31 -6.17
CA VAL A 352 6.44 -3.95 -5.95
C VAL A 352 6.48 -5.41 -6.38
N VAL A 353 7.01 -5.73 -7.56
CA VAL A 353 7.11 -7.12 -8.04
C VAL A 353 7.95 -7.99 -7.09
N ARG A 354 9.02 -7.45 -6.50
CA ARG A 354 9.84 -8.16 -5.52
C ARG A 354 9.20 -8.24 -4.12
N GLY A 355 8.48 -7.19 -3.71
CA GLY A 355 7.88 -7.06 -2.39
C GLY A 355 6.52 -7.73 -2.24
N VAL A 356 5.82 -8.00 -3.36
CA VAL A 356 4.46 -8.54 -3.39
C VAL A 356 4.47 -9.93 -4.05
N PRO A 357 4.57 -11.03 -3.28
CA PRO A 357 4.65 -12.39 -3.84
C PRO A 357 3.43 -12.81 -4.67
N SER A 358 2.25 -12.24 -4.41
CA SER A 358 1.00 -12.53 -5.15
C SER A 358 0.97 -11.96 -6.56
N MET A 359 2.02 -11.25 -7.00
CA MET A 359 2.09 -10.68 -8.35
C MET A 359 2.04 -11.72 -9.47
N HIS A 360 2.33 -13.00 -9.19
CA HIS A 360 2.14 -14.09 -10.14
C HIS A 360 0.67 -14.28 -10.59
N ILE A 361 -0.30 -13.77 -9.81
CA ILE A 361 -1.72 -13.74 -10.20
C ILE A 361 -1.92 -12.97 -11.52
N ALA A 362 -1.07 -11.97 -11.81
CA ALA A 362 -1.12 -11.23 -13.07
C ALA A 362 -0.92 -12.13 -14.30
N ILE A 363 -0.05 -13.12 -14.16
CA ILE A 363 0.24 -14.11 -15.21
C ILE A 363 -0.90 -15.13 -15.27
N GLY A 364 -1.34 -15.66 -14.13
CA GLY A 364 -2.38 -16.70 -14.07
C GLY A 364 -3.75 -16.24 -14.58
N LEU A 365 -4.11 -14.97 -14.33
CA LEU A 365 -5.37 -14.37 -14.80
C LEU A 365 -5.24 -13.70 -16.17
N ASN A 366 -4.06 -13.71 -16.79
CA ASN A 366 -3.80 -13.30 -18.16
C ASN A 366 -4.30 -11.89 -18.54
N TRP A 367 -4.20 -10.90 -17.64
CA TRP A 367 -4.62 -9.53 -17.94
C TRP A 367 -3.48 -8.62 -18.42
N ILE A 368 -2.23 -9.09 -18.45
CA ILE A 368 -1.09 -8.36 -19.05
C ILE A 368 -1.26 -8.18 -20.57
N PRO A 369 -1.66 -9.22 -21.35
CA PRO A 369 -1.96 -9.03 -22.77
C PRO A 369 -3.06 -8.01 -23.03
N GLU A 370 -4.09 -7.95 -22.17
CA GLU A 370 -5.13 -6.91 -22.28
C GLU A 370 -4.53 -5.51 -22.11
N LEU A 371 -3.59 -5.34 -21.17
CA LEU A 371 -2.91 -4.07 -20.92
C LEU A 371 -2.03 -3.64 -22.12
N LEU A 372 -1.36 -4.60 -22.76
CA LEU A 372 -0.57 -4.37 -23.98
C LEU A 372 -1.43 -3.99 -25.20
N GLN A 373 -2.73 -4.31 -25.19
CA GLN A 373 -3.66 -4.01 -26.29
C GLN A 373 -4.40 -2.69 -26.09
N LEU A 374 -4.21 -1.99 -24.97
CA LEU A 374 -4.81 -0.67 -24.76
C LEU A 374 -4.23 0.34 -25.77
N PRO A 375 -5.01 1.32 -26.25
CA PRO A 375 -4.54 2.33 -27.21
C PRO A 375 -3.62 3.40 -26.59
N ASP A 376 -3.31 3.29 -25.29
CA ASP A 376 -2.51 4.25 -24.54
C ASP A 376 -1.05 3.77 -24.45
N LEU A 377 -0.13 4.55 -24.99
CA LEU A 377 1.31 4.21 -25.05
C LEU A 377 1.92 4.09 -23.65
N ASP A 378 1.53 4.93 -22.70
CA ASP A 378 2.08 4.87 -21.34
C ASP A 378 1.67 3.57 -20.66
N LYS A 379 0.44 3.08 -20.92
CA LYS A 379 -0.04 1.79 -20.41
C LYS A 379 0.66 0.61 -21.06
N GLN A 380 0.90 0.68 -22.36
CA GLN A 380 1.66 -0.34 -23.07
C GLN A 380 3.10 -0.42 -22.55
N MET A 381 3.75 0.73 -22.34
CA MET A 381 5.10 0.79 -21.79
C MET A 381 5.17 0.30 -20.34
N PHE A 382 4.20 0.68 -19.51
CA PHE A 382 4.03 0.14 -18.18
C PHE A 382 3.87 -1.40 -18.20
N ALA A 383 3.09 -1.94 -19.15
CA ALA A 383 2.89 -3.38 -19.30
C ALA A 383 4.19 -4.09 -19.72
N VAL A 384 4.97 -3.50 -20.62
CA VAL A 384 6.30 -4.01 -21.03
C VAL A 384 7.25 -4.03 -19.83
N GLU A 385 7.32 -2.95 -19.06
CA GLU A 385 8.18 -2.86 -17.88
C GLU A 385 7.76 -3.85 -16.79
N LEU A 386 6.46 -3.96 -16.50
CA LEU A 386 5.89 -4.94 -15.58
C LEU A 386 6.21 -6.38 -16.02
N THR A 387 6.04 -6.69 -17.30
CA THR A 387 6.38 -8.00 -17.87
C THR A 387 7.85 -8.31 -17.67
N SER A 388 8.74 -7.34 -17.90
CA SER A 388 10.18 -7.52 -17.74
C SER A 388 10.60 -7.85 -16.30
N HIS A 389 9.96 -7.22 -15.31
CA HIS A 389 10.19 -7.50 -13.89
C HIS A 389 9.59 -8.84 -13.46
N LEU A 390 8.40 -9.20 -13.96
CA LEU A 390 7.78 -10.49 -13.71
C LEU A 390 8.56 -11.64 -14.35
N ALA A 391 9.17 -11.43 -15.52
CA ALA A 391 10.03 -12.40 -16.18
C ALA A 391 11.23 -12.80 -15.31
N LEU A 392 11.88 -11.81 -14.69
CA LEU A 392 13.01 -12.06 -13.77
C LEU A 392 12.59 -12.78 -12.49
N GLN A 393 11.42 -12.46 -11.95
CA GLN A 393 10.95 -13.04 -10.69
C GLN A 393 10.33 -14.43 -10.86
N ASN A 394 9.58 -14.64 -11.95
CA ASN A 394 8.74 -15.80 -12.19
C ASN A 394 8.94 -16.33 -13.63
N ALA A 395 10.07 -16.98 -13.87
CA ALA A 395 10.40 -17.58 -15.16
C ALA A 395 9.55 -18.85 -15.39
N MET A 396 8.47 -18.72 -16.16
CA MET A 396 7.54 -19.80 -16.50
C MET A 396 7.15 -19.73 -17.99
N PRO A 397 6.67 -20.84 -18.60
CA PRO A 397 6.27 -20.85 -20.02
C PRO A 397 5.21 -19.79 -20.38
N SER A 398 4.28 -19.50 -19.47
CA SER A 398 3.29 -18.43 -19.63
C SER A 398 3.91 -17.03 -19.62
N THR A 399 4.89 -16.78 -18.74
CA THR A 399 5.62 -15.51 -18.71
C THR A 399 6.47 -15.34 -19.96
N LEU A 400 7.03 -16.42 -20.51
CA LEU A 400 7.76 -16.41 -21.78
C LEU A 400 6.85 -16.01 -22.94
N SER A 401 5.64 -16.59 -23.03
CA SER A 401 4.70 -16.26 -24.11
C SER A 401 4.24 -14.80 -24.04
N ILE A 402 3.99 -14.28 -22.82
CA ILE A 402 3.67 -12.85 -22.61
C ILE A 402 4.87 -11.96 -22.97
N SER A 403 6.10 -12.37 -22.63
CA SER A 403 7.31 -11.62 -22.99
C SER A 403 7.52 -11.56 -24.50
N ARG A 404 7.27 -12.66 -25.23
CA ARG A 404 7.29 -12.67 -26.69
C ARG A 404 6.22 -11.75 -27.28
N LEU A 405 5.01 -11.76 -26.70
CA LEU A 405 3.96 -10.82 -27.11
C LEU A 405 4.40 -9.36 -26.91
N ALA A 406 5.01 -9.04 -25.77
CA ALA A 406 5.54 -7.70 -25.48
C ALA A 406 6.59 -7.24 -26.52
N ILE A 407 7.50 -8.15 -26.93
CA ILE A 407 8.49 -7.89 -27.99
C ILE A 407 7.78 -7.60 -29.33
N ASN A 408 6.80 -8.43 -29.70
CA ASN A 408 6.04 -8.25 -30.94
C ASN A 408 5.21 -6.96 -30.95
N THR A 409 4.66 -6.56 -29.80
CA THR A 409 3.95 -5.28 -29.68
C THR A 409 4.91 -4.11 -29.88
N LEU A 410 6.09 -4.12 -29.28
CA LEU A 410 7.11 -3.07 -29.50
C LEU A 410 7.55 -2.98 -30.97
N ALA A 411 7.75 -4.13 -31.63
CA ALA A 411 8.08 -4.17 -33.05
C ALA A 411 6.96 -3.56 -33.93
N THR A 412 5.70 -3.81 -33.56
CA THR A 412 4.53 -3.28 -34.28
C THR A 412 4.36 -1.78 -34.03
N LEU A 413 4.54 -1.31 -32.80
CA LEU A 413 4.47 0.11 -32.46
C LEU A 413 5.53 0.92 -33.21
N LEU A 414 6.73 0.37 -33.37
CA LEU A 414 7.79 1.02 -34.15
C LEU A 414 7.41 1.29 -35.61
N SER A 415 6.56 0.46 -36.22
CA SER A 415 6.15 0.62 -37.61
C SER A 415 4.95 1.56 -37.81
N VAL A 416 4.13 1.75 -36.78
CA VAL A 416 2.86 2.50 -36.87
C VAL A 416 2.95 3.93 -36.30
N LEU A 417 3.81 4.17 -35.31
CA LEU A 417 3.83 5.45 -34.58
C LEU A 417 4.55 6.59 -35.32
N GLY A 418 4.38 7.83 -34.85
CA GLY A 418 5.11 9.00 -35.32
C GLY A 418 6.59 9.01 -34.88
N GLU A 419 7.39 9.94 -35.41
CA GLU A 419 8.84 10.00 -35.14
C GLU A 419 9.18 10.23 -33.66
N GLU A 420 8.53 11.20 -33.01
CA GLU A 420 8.78 11.54 -31.60
C GLU A 420 8.39 10.39 -30.65
N GLU A 421 7.23 9.78 -30.88
CA GLU A 421 6.71 8.66 -30.08
C GLU A 421 7.59 7.41 -30.21
N ARG A 422 8.12 7.14 -31.41
CA ARG A 422 9.07 6.03 -31.63
C ARG A 422 10.32 6.19 -30.78
N LEU A 423 10.93 7.38 -30.76
CA LEU A 423 12.16 7.63 -30.00
C LEU A 423 11.92 7.47 -28.50
N SER A 424 10.80 7.97 -27.99
CA SER A 424 10.40 7.83 -26.59
C SER A 424 10.25 6.36 -26.17
N ILE A 425 9.52 5.56 -26.97
CA ILE A 425 9.32 4.13 -26.70
C ILE A 425 10.62 3.35 -26.79
N MET A 426 11.44 3.67 -27.78
CA MET A 426 12.75 3.05 -27.93
C MET A 426 13.56 3.26 -26.65
N GLU A 427 13.71 4.51 -26.19
CA GLU A 427 14.46 4.82 -24.97
C GLU A 427 13.90 4.09 -23.74
N ALA A 428 12.58 4.17 -23.53
CA ALA A 428 11.91 3.64 -22.36
C ALA A 428 11.90 2.10 -22.32
N SER A 429 11.92 1.41 -23.47
CA SER A 429 11.83 -0.05 -23.53
C SER A 429 13.18 -0.75 -23.36
N LEU A 430 14.31 -0.07 -23.64
CA LEU A 430 15.66 -0.64 -23.59
C LEU A 430 15.96 -1.42 -22.29
N PRO A 431 15.71 -0.88 -21.08
CA PRO A 431 15.98 -1.63 -19.84
C PRO A 431 15.13 -2.89 -19.72
N SER A 432 13.89 -2.86 -20.20
CA SER A 432 12.97 -4.00 -20.18
C SER A 432 13.44 -5.12 -21.10
N LEU A 433 13.99 -4.80 -22.28
CA LEU A 433 14.55 -5.78 -23.21
C LEU A 433 15.72 -6.55 -22.59
N VAL A 434 16.62 -5.86 -21.89
CA VAL A 434 17.75 -6.50 -21.19
C VAL A 434 17.25 -7.47 -20.11
N ARG A 435 16.25 -7.06 -19.32
CA ARG A 435 15.66 -7.91 -18.27
C ARG A 435 14.97 -9.16 -18.86
N ILE A 436 14.24 -9.01 -19.96
CA ILE A 436 13.61 -10.14 -20.65
C ILE A 436 14.68 -11.10 -21.19
N GLY A 437 15.73 -10.59 -21.82
CA GLY A 437 16.82 -11.43 -22.33
C GLY A 437 17.57 -12.19 -21.24
N ARG A 438 17.76 -11.56 -20.07
CA ARG A 438 18.33 -12.24 -18.88
C ARG A 438 17.42 -13.34 -18.31
N ALA A 439 16.11 -13.15 -18.37
CA ALA A 439 15.13 -14.14 -17.89
C ALA A 439 14.93 -15.30 -18.87
N PHE A 440 14.92 -15.02 -20.18
CA PHE A 440 14.61 -15.98 -21.24
C PHE A 440 15.66 -15.94 -22.36
N PRO A 441 16.75 -16.73 -22.24
CA PRO A 441 17.77 -16.80 -23.28
C PRO A 441 17.24 -17.22 -24.66
N SER A 442 16.14 -17.97 -24.71
CA SER A 442 15.49 -18.38 -25.97
C SER A 442 14.87 -17.23 -26.78
N LEU A 443 14.76 -16.02 -26.21
CA LEU A 443 14.23 -14.83 -26.90
C LEU A 443 15.34 -13.88 -27.36
N ILE A 444 16.62 -14.23 -27.17
CA ILE A 444 17.75 -13.33 -27.49
C ILE A 444 17.76 -12.96 -28.97
N ASP A 445 17.55 -13.91 -29.89
CA ASP A 445 17.55 -13.62 -31.32
C ASP A 445 16.44 -12.62 -31.71
N ASP A 446 15.23 -12.80 -31.17
CA ASP A 446 14.11 -11.88 -31.36
C ASP A 446 14.43 -10.47 -30.83
N LEU A 447 15.09 -10.39 -29.66
CA LEU A 447 15.51 -9.14 -29.04
C LEU A 447 16.62 -8.44 -29.83
N LEU A 448 17.62 -9.18 -30.32
CA LEU A 448 18.70 -8.66 -31.15
C LEU A 448 18.13 -8.12 -32.47
N HIS A 449 17.18 -8.84 -33.08
CA HIS A 449 16.49 -8.35 -34.28
C HIS A 449 15.75 -7.03 -34.02
N LEU A 450 15.01 -6.92 -32.90
CA LEU A 450 14.35 -5.68 -32.50
C LEU A 450 15.36 -4.54 -32.29
N LEU A 451 16.49 -4.79 -31.62
CA LEU A 451 17.53 -3.79 -31.40
C LEU A 451 18.20 -3.34 -32.70
N VAL A 452 18.36 -4.23 -33.69
CA VAL A 452 18.85 -3.85 -35.03
C VAL A 452 17.84 -2.93 -35.72
N MET A 453 16.53 -3.20 -35.59
CA MET A 453 15.51 -2.27 -36.10
C MET A 453 15.60 -0.92 -35.38
N TYR A 454 15.79 -0.91 -34.06
CA TYR A 454 15.98 0.31 -33.28
C TYR A 454 17.21 1.10 -33.78
N GLY A 455 18.33 0.42 -33.99
CA GLY A 455 19.57 1.03 -34.51
C GLY A 455 19.38 1.64 -35.90
N ARG A 456 18.65 0.98 -36.82
CA ARG A 456 18.36 1.52 -38.15
C ARG A 456 17.50 2.78 -38.08
N VAL A 457 16.47 2.78 -37.25
CA VAL A 457 15.60 3.96 -37.05
C VAL A 457 16.40 5.11 -36.41
N GLY A 458 17.19 4.84 -35.38
CA GLY A 458 18.03 5.85 -34.72
C GLY A 458 19.12 6.43 -35.63
N ALA A 459 19.73 5.60 -36.48
CA ALA A 459 20.71 6.05 -37.48
C ALA A 459 20.07 6.93 -38.56
N ALA A 460 18.90 6.54 -39.07
CA ALA A 460 18.16 7.34 -40.03
C ALA A 460 17.75 8.70 -39.47
N HIS A 461 17.28 8.75 -38.21
CA HIS A 461 16.95 9.98 -37.52
C HIS A 461 18.18 10.88 -37.33
N SER A 462 19.30 10.30 -36.88
CA SER A 462 20.55 11.05 -36.68
C SER A 462 21.10 11.65 -37.98
N ALA A 463 20.89 10.98 -39.13
CA ALA A 463 21.29 11.47 -40.44
C ALA A 463 20.42 12.63 -40.96
N LEU A 464 19.17 12.72 -40.49
CA LEU A 464 18.24 13.80 -40.83
C LEU A 464 18.38 15.02 -39.90
N SER A 465 18.99 14.86 -38.73
CA SER A 465 19.23 15.95 -37.78
C SER A 465 20.31 16.92 -38.30
N THR A 466 20.10 18.22 -38.07
CA THR A 466 20.86 19.34 -38.68
C THR A 466 22.33 19.44 -38.25
N ALA A 467 22.76 18.63 -37.28
CA ALA A 467 24.16 18.48 -36.89
C ALA A 467 24.48 16.98 -36.68
N PRO A 468 24.90 16.24 -37.73
CA PRO A 468 25.28 14.85 -37.57
C PRO A 468 26.48 14.78 -36.62
N SER A 469 26.32 14.12 -35.47
CA SER A 469 27.47 13.83 -34.63
C SER A 469 28.40 12.88 -35.42
N PRO A 470 29.72 13.12 -35.47
CA PRO A 470 30.64 12.27 -36.21
C PRO A 470 30.68 10.82 -35.69
N HIS A 471 30.15 10.54 -34.49
CA HIS A 471 30.00 9.18 -33.95
C HIS A 471 28.72 8.47 -34.41
N SER A 472 27.73 9.18 -34.96
CA SER A 472 26.49 8.60 -35.49
C SER A 472 26.71 7.82 -36.79
N ILE A 473 27.83 8.07 -37.47
CA ILE A 473 28.17 7.48 -38.78
C ILE A 473 29.41 6.57 -38.67
N ALA A 474 30.18 6.67 -37.58
CA ALA A 474 31.43 5.94 -37.44
C ALA A 474 31.20 4.54 -36.82
N PHE A 475 31.11 3.53 -37.69
CA PHE A 475 31.36 2.11 -37.38
C PHE A 475 32.80 1.80 -36.94
N LEU A 476 33.56 2.81 -36.52
CA LEU A 476 34.96 2.67 -36.15
C LEU A 476 35.06 2.69 -34.62
N ASP A 477 34.91 1.52 -34.02
CA ASP A 477 35.64 1.22 -32.79
C ASP A 477 37.12 1.48 -33.15
N LYS A 478 37.72 2.54 -32.59
CA LYS A 478 39.17 2.63 -32.59
C LYS A 478 39.67 1.44 -31.78
N PRO A 479 40.55 0.57 -32.31
CA PRO A 479 41.27 -0.33 -31.45
C PRO A 479 42.12 0.52 -30.50
N ASP A 480 42.13 0.15 -29.22
CA ASP A 480 42.98 0.73 -28.19
C ASP A 480 44.46 0.51 -28.55
N TYR A 481 45.01 1.36 -29.41
CA TYR A 481 46.44 1.54 -29.60
C TYR A 481 46.72 3.04 -29.64
N GLU A 482 47.21 3.55 -28.51
CA GLU A 482 47.92 4.83 -28.45
C GLU A 482 49.19 4.71 -29.29
N GLU A 483 49.24 5.39 -30.44
CA GLU A 483 50.51 5.81 -31.03
C GLU A 483 50.57 7.33 -31.02
N ASP A 484 51.46 7.81 -30.16
CA ASP A 484 51.99 9.17 -30.16
C ASP A 484 52.60 9.50 -31.53
N VAL A 485 51.89 10.28 -32.34
CA VAL A 485 52.54 11.04 -33.42
C VAL A 485 52.14 12.49 -33.30
N ALA A 486 53.09 13.28 -32.84
CA ALA A 486 53.07 14.73 -32.87
C ALA A 486 52.91 15.21 -34.33
N CYS A 487 51.85 15.95 -34.62
CA CYS A 487 51.77 16.75 -35.83
C CYS A 487 51.18 18.13 -35.50
N GLU A 488 51.90 19.14 -35.96
CA GLU A 488 51.76 20.54 -35.62
C GLU A 488 50.43 21.16 -36.10
N THR A 489 49.83 21.92 -35.18
CA THR A 489 48.90 23.05 -35.37
C THR A 489 48.32 23.33 -36.77
N ILE A 490 47.06 22.96 -36.97
CA ILE A 490 46.15 23.58 -37.96
C ILE A 490 45.08 24.40 -37.19
N PRO A 491 44.97 25.73 -37.37
CA PRO A 491 44.14 26.60 -36.53
C PRO A 491 42.62 26.39 -36.57
N TRP A 492 42.09 25.65 -37.55
CA TRP A 492 40.66 25.30 -37.65
C TRP A 492 40.34 23.89 -37.13
N LEU A 493 41.35 23.12 -36.72
CA LEU A 493 41.23 21.86 -35.99
C LEU A 493 41.38 22.10 -34.48
N ARG A 494 40.57 23.00 -33.92
CA ARG A 494 40.22 22.80 -32.50
C ARG A 494 39.22 21.64 -32.49
N PRO A 495 39.50 20.51 -31.83
CA PRO A 495 38.42 19.61 -31.49
C PRO A 495 37.50 20.44 -30.60
N ARG A 496 36.38 20.89 -31.16
CA ARG A 496 35.25 21.32 -30.36
C ARG A 496 35.00 20.13 -29.45
N LYS A 497 35.15 20.29 -28.14
CA LYS A 497 34.76 19.25 -27.17
C LYS A 497 33.31 18.92 -27.49
N VAL A 498 33.10 17.81 -28.19
CA VAL A 498 31.77 17.27 -28.47
C VAL A 498 31.25 16.80 -27.12
N PRO A 499 30.05 17.21 -26.70
CA PRO A 499 29.52 16.81 -25.40
C PRO A 499 29.46 15.28 -25.34
N GLN A 500 29.89 14.68 -24.23
CA GLN A 500 29.64 13.27 -23.89
C GLN A 500 28.14 13.05 -23.55
N GLU A 501 27.23 13.53 -24.39
CA GLU A 501 25.79 13.51 -24.11
C GLU A 501 25.13 12.28 -24.75
N ASP A 502 24.80 11.30 -23.91
CA ASP A 502 23.53 10.54 -23.85
C ASP A 502 22.71 10.33 -25.16
N SER A 503 23.34 10.08 -26.31
CA SER A 503 22.56 9.80 -27.52
C SER A 503 21.85 8.44 -27.39
N LEU A 504 20.56 8.39 -27.75
CA LEU A 504 19.75 7.16 -27.82
C LEU A 504 20.48 6.03 -28.55
N TYR A 505 21.24 6.37 -29.60
CA TYR A 505 22.07 5.43 -30.34
C TYR A 505 23.15 4.76 -29.49
N ALA A 506 23.85 5.53 -28.64
CA ALA A 506 24.83 4.98 -27.70
C ALA A 506 24.19 4.04 -26.66
N ARG A 507 22.98 4.36 -26.19
CA ARG A 507 22.23 3.48 -25.27
C ARG A 507 21.80 2.18 -25.95
N ILE A 508 21.38 2.22 -27.22
CA ILE A 508 21.08 1.01 -28.01
C ILE A 508 22.33 0.13 -28.11
N ILE A 509 23.49 0.69 -28.44
CA ILE A 509 24.76 -0.06 -28.49
C ILE A 509 25.11 -0.67 -27.12
N SER A 510 24.95 0.10 -26.04
CA SER A 510 25.20 -0.40 -24.68
C SER A 510 24.29 -1.58 -24.34
N THR A 511 22.99 -1.48 -24.62
CA THR A 511 22.05 -2.58 -24.38
C THR A 511 22.32 -3.81 -25.24
N PHE A 512 22.77 -3.62 -26.48
CA PHE A 512 23.23 -4.71 -27.35
C PHE A 512 24.43 -5.44 -26.72
N LYS A 513 25.44 -4.68 -26.26
CA LYS A 513 26.61 -5.25 -25.57
C LYS A 513 26.19 -6.01 -24.30
N GLU A 514 25.29 -5.45 -23.49
CA GLU A 514 24.78 -6.12 -22.28
C GLU A 514 24.06 -7.44 -22.58
N LEU A 515 23.25 -7.51 -23.64
CA LEU A 515 22.57 -8.74 -24.05
C LEU A 515 23.55 -9.79 -24.56
N VAL A 516 24.56 -9.40 -25.33
CA VAL A 516 25.62 -10.31 -25.82
C VAL A 516 26.44 -10.87 -24.64
N ILE A 517 26.79 -10.03 -23.66
CA ILE A 517 27.47 -10.50 -22.44
C ILE A 517 26.57 -11.47 -21.66
N ALA A 518 25.29 -11.15 -21.50
CA ALA A 518 24.34 -12.05 -20.84
C ALA A 518 24.23 -13.40 -21.57
N SER A 519 24.17 -13.39 -22.91
CA SER A 519 24.13 -14.59 -23.75
C SER A 519 25.38 -15.46 -23.62
N THR A 520 26.56 -14.85 -23.70
CA THR A 520 27.85 -15.57 -23.60
C THR A 520 28.10 -16.16 -22.22
N MET A 521 27.70 -15.46 -21.15
CA MET A 521 27.73 -15.98 -19.78
C MET A 521 26.81 -17.20 -19.60
N THR A 522 25.62 -17.21 -20.22
CA THR A 522 24.72 -18.38 -20.17
C THR A 522 25.26 -19.58 -20.95
N HIS A 523 26.02 -19.36 -22.02
CA HIS A 523 26.62 -20.43 -22.82
C HIS A 523 27.83 -21.09 -22.13
N ASN A 524 28.44 -20.42 -21.15
CA ASN A 524 29.56 -20.96 -20.35
C ASN A 524 29.10 -21.72 -19.08
N LEU A 525 27.80 -21.74 -18.78
CA LEU A 525 27.21 -22.43 -17.64
C LEU A 525 26.54 -23.76 -18.01
N TYR A 526 26.60 -24.17 -19.29
CA TYR A 526 26.09 -25.45 -19.79
C TYR A 526 27.20 -26.30 -20.41
#